data_AF-A0A654M2Q4-F1
#
_entry.id   AF-A0A654M2Q4-F1
#
_cell.length_a   1.000
_cell.length_b   1.000
_cell.length_c   1.000
_cell.angle_alpha   90.00
_cell.angle_beta   90.00
_cell.angle_gamma   90.00
#
_symmetry.space_group_name_H-M   'P 1'
#
loop_
_entity.id
_entity.type
_entity.pdbx_description
1 polymer ?
#
loop_
_entity_poly.entity_id
_entity_poly.type
_entity_poly.pdbx_seq_one_letter_code
_entity_poly.pdbx_strand_id
1 'polypeptide(L)'
;MPYRKLFVYSFMMAMVFISFLIFSYVFQNHFQLAYSQHGQDVLSNNSQYSQRNDVSNALLEQFKEIVFDHSLSGDTSNISVPIIVGVVTPNGTQVSGYGNISNFNPSTVDGNTVFDIASISKTSVAIILADMVNQGLVKLDDPVEKYLPADRVTVPSFNGHKITLEDLATHTSGMPDFPIGCQKP
;
A
#
# COMPACT_ATOMS: atom_id res chain seq x y z
N MET A 1 -18.49 39.08 -19.69
CA MET A 1 -19.20 37.79 -19.80
C MET A 1 -18.53 36.72 -18.92
N PRO A 2 -18.92 36.58 -17.64
CA PRO A 2 -18.24 35.72 -16.65
C PRO A 2 -18.67 34.25 -16.66
N TYR A 3 -19.78 33.90 -17.34
CA TYR A 3 -20.38 32.56 -17.26
C TYR A 3 -19.64 31.46 -18.04
N ARG A 4 -18.72 31.82 -18.95
CA ARG A 4 -18.01 30.83 -19.78
C ARG A 4 -16.92 30.06 -19.02
N LYS A 5 -16.39 30.62 -17.92
CA LYS A 5 -15.33 29.97 -17.11
C LYS A 5 -15.93 29.01 -16.07
N LEU A 6 -17.04 29.35 -15.42
CA LEU A 6 -17.72 28.45 -14.48
C LEU A 6 -18.21 27.16 -15.14
N PHE A 7 -18.70 27.24 -16.38
CA PHE A 7 -19.17 26.07 -17.12
C PHE A 7 -18.05 25.06 -17.40
N VAL A 8 -16.84 25.54 -17.73
CA VAL A 8 -15.68 24.68 -18.01
C VAL A 8 -15.18 23.96 -16.75
N TYR A 9 -15.15 24.64 -15.60
CA TYR A 9 -14.75 24.02 -14.34
C TYR A 9 -15.77 22.98 -13.84
N SER A 10 -17.07 23.26 -13.97
CA SER A 10 -18.12 22.31 -13.63
C SER A 10 -18.07 21.06 -14.52
N PHE A 11 -17.76 21.24 -15.82
CA PHE A 11 -17.60 20.13 -16.76
C PHE A 11 -16.35 19.28 -16.48
N MET A 12 -15.20 19.91 -16.18
CA MET A 12 -13.97 19.18 -15.81
C MET A 12 -14.14 18.38 -14.51
N MET A 13 -14.76 18.97 -13.47
CA MET A 13 -15.00 18.25 -12.21
C MET A 13 -15.97 17.09 -12.39
N ALA A 14 -17.00 17.24 -13.23
CA ALA A 14 -17.89 16.14 -13.56
C ALA A 14 -17.16 14.98 -14.25
N MET A 15 -16.23 15.25 -15.17
CA MET A 15 -15.45 14.19 -15.83
C MET A 15 -14.50 13.46 -14.87
N VAL A 16 -13.85 14.17 -13.94
CA VAL A 16 -12.99 13.53 -12.92
C VAL A 16 -13.80 12.62 -12.00
N PHE A 17 -14.98 13.06 -11.56
CA PHE A 17 -15.89 12.23 -10.76
C PHE A 17 -16.41 11.00 -11.52
N ILE A 18 -16.78 11.16 -12.80
CA ILE A 18 -17.25 10.03 -13.63
C ILE A 18 -16.12 9.01 -13.84
N SER A 19 -14.89 9.46 -14.11
CA SER A 19 -13.72 8.57 -14.23
C SER A 19 -13.41 7.83 -12.94
N PHE A 20 -13.55 8.48 -11.78
CA PHE A 20 -13.35 7.85 -10.47
C PHE A 20 -14.41 6.77 -10.18
N LEU A 21 -15.67 7.03 -10.55
CA LEU A 21 -16.76 6.06 -10.42
C LEU A 21 -16.60 4.86 -11.37
N ILE A 22 -16.16 5.09 -12.61
CA ILE A 22 -15.87 4.01 -13.57
C ILE A 22 -14.68 3.18 -13.07
N PHE A 23 -13.62 3.81 -12.56
CA PHE A 23 -12.48 3.10 -12.00
C PHE A 23 -12.87 2.27 -10.78
N SER A 24 -13.65 2.82 -9.84
CA SER A 24 -14.15 2.06 -8.67
C SER A 24 -15.01 0.87 -9.11
N TYR A 25 -15.89 1.06 -10.10
CA TYR A 25 -16.75 0.01 -10.63
C TYR A 25 -15.96 -1.09 -11.36
N VAL A 26 -15.00 -0.72 -12.20
CA VAL A 26 -14.12 -1.67 -12.91
C VAL A 26 -13.23 -2.42 -11.90
N PHE A 27 -12.69 -1.73 -10.90
CA PHE A 27 -11.89 -2.33 -9.85
C PHE A 27 -12.70 -3.33 -9.03
N GLN A 28 -13.90 -2.99 -8.57
CA GLN A 28 -14.77 -3.93 -7.85
C GLN A 28 -15.20 -5.13 -8.71
N ASN A 29 -15.51 -4.94 -10.00
CA ASN A 29 -15.96 -6.04 -10.86
C ASN A 29 -14.81 -6.96 -11.31
N HIS A 30 -13.64 -6.41 -11.67
CA HIS A 30 -12.51 -7.23 -12.12
C HIS A 30 -11.72 -7.85 -10.96
N PHE A 31 -11.67 -7.21 -9.79
CA PHE A 31 -11.08 -7.81 -8.60
C PHE A 31 -11.91 -9.00 -8.12
N GLN A 32 -13.24 -8.91 -8.09
CA GLN A 32 -14.11 -10.05 -7.73
C GLN A 32 -14.03 -11.20 -8.74
N LEU A 33 -13.95 -10.93 -10.05
CA LEU A 33 -13.82 -11.98 -11.07
C LEU A 33 -12.46 -12.68 -11.02
N ALA A 34 -11.38 -11.94 -10.79
CA ALA A 34 -10.04 -12.51 -10.57
C ALA A 34 -9.98 -13.32 -9.26
N TYR A 35 -10.71 -12.89 -8.23
CA TYR A 35 -10.84 -13.61 -6.96
C TYR A 35 -11.74 -14.86 -7.07
N SER A 36 -12.81 -14.79 -7.87
CA SER A 36 -13.82 -15.84 -7.96
C SER A 36 -13.44 -16.99 -8.90
N GLN A 37 -12.65 -16.75 -9.94
CA GLN A 37 -12.23 -17.81 -10.87
C GLN A 37 -11.07 -18.65 -10.33
N HIS A 38 -10.33 -18.17 -9.33
CA HIS A 38 -9.23 -18.92 -8.71
C HIS A 38 -9.61 -19.61 -7.39
N GLY A 39 -10.83 -19.38 -6.87
CA GLY A 39 -11.27 -19.88 -5.56
C GLY A 39 -12.28 -21.04 -5.57
N GLN A 40 -12.88 -21.41 -6.70
CA GLN A 40 -14.00 -22.38 -6.75
C GLN A 40 -13.62 -23.81 -7.18
N ASP A 41 -12.51 -24.01 -7.89
CA ASP A 41 -12.07 -25.37 -8.27
C ASP A 41 -11.49 -26.17 -7.08
N VAL A 42 -11.27 -25.51 -5.93
CA VAL A 42 -10.66 -26.11 -4.73
C VAL A 42 -11.69 -26.82 -3.83
N LEU A 43 -13.00 -26.64 -4.06
CA LEU A 43 -14.05 -27.16 -3.17
C LEU A 43 -14.52 -28.60 -3.48
N SER A 44 -13.94 -29.29 -4.47
CA SER A 44 -14.40 -30.62 -4.90
C SER A 44 -13.66 -31.84 -4.33
N ASN A 45 -12.55 -31.68 -3.60
CA ASN A 45 -11.72 -32.83 -3.15
C ASN A 45 -11.41 -32.81 -1.63
N ASN A 46 -12.35 -33.34 -0.83
CA ASN A 46 -12.42 -33.25 0.63
C ASN A 46 -11.53 -34.22 1.45
N SER A 47 -10.44 -34.77 0.92
CA SER A 47 -9.45 -35.56 1.71
C SER A 47 -8.11 -34.84 1.92
N GLN A 48 -7.85 -33.74 1.20
CA GLN A 48 -6.60 -32.96 1.28
C GLN A 48 -6.68 -31.74 2.22
N TYR A 49 -7.85 -31.44 2.78
CA TYR A 49 -8.03 -30.31 3.69
C TYR A 49 -7.40 -30.56 5.08
N SER A 50 -7.36 -31.82 5.53
CA SER A 50 -6.84 -32.15 6.87
C SER A 50 -5.32 -32.00 6.99
N GLN A 51 -4.54 -32.25 5.92
CA GLN A 51 -3.09 -32.01 5.91
C GLN A 51 -2.71 -30.54 5.61
N ARG A 52 -3.62 -29.75 5.03
CA ARG A 52 -3.39 -28.34 4.68
C ARG A 52 -3.41 -27.42 5.91
N ASN A 53 -4.15 -27.82 6.94
CA ASN A 53 -4.16 -27.17 8.24
C ASN A 53 -2.80 -27.30 8.93
N ASP A 54 -2.07 -28.40 8.69
CA ASP A 54 -0.81 -28.69 9.38
C ASP A 54 0.33 -27.77 8.95
N VAL A 55 0.42 -27.41 7.66
CA VAL A 55 1.45 -26.46 7.18
C VAL A 55 1.16 -25.04 7.64
N SER A 56 -0.12 -24.66 7.63
CA SER A 56 -0.56 -23.34 8.06
C SER A 56 -0.39 -23.17 9.55
N ASN A 57 -0.76 -24.18 10.33
CA ASN A 57 -0.48 -24.24 11.77
C ASN A 57 1.03 -24.33 12.03
N ALA A 58 1.81 -25.08 11.26
CA ALA A 58 3.27 -25.15 11.43
C ALA A 58 3.97 -23.82 11.13
N LEU A 59 3.53 -23.09 10.10
CA LEU A 59 4.01 -21.73 9.84
C LEU A 59 3.55 -20.78 10.95
N LEU A 60 2.29 -20.90 11.40
CA LEU A 60 1.77 -20.13 12.52
C LEU A 60 2.58 -20.37 13.79
N GLU A 61 2.94 -21.62 14.11
CA GLU A 61 3.77 -21.99 15.25
C GLU A 61 5.22 -21.51 15.08
N GLN A 62 5.80 -21.60 13.87
CA GLN A 62 7.13 -21.05 13.59
C GLN A 62 7.17 -19.51 13.73
N PHE A 63 6.16 -18.81 13.22
CA PHE A 63 6.08 -17.36 13.34
C PHE A 63 5.65 -16.92 14.74
N LYS A 64 4.87 -17.72 15.48
CA LYS A 64 4.59 -17.49 16.91
C LYS A 64 5.89 -17.47 17.71
N GLU A 65 6.82 -18.38 17.47
CA GLU A 65 8.09 -18.36 18.18
C GLU A 65 8.90 -17.12 17.77
N ILE A 66 9.04 -16.83 16.49
CA ILE A 66 9.88 -15.71 16.00
C ILE A 66 9.32 -14.32 16.37
N VAL A 67 8.00 -14.14 16.35
CA VAL A 67 7.35 -12.85 16.66
C VAL A 67 7.22 -12.63 18.17
N PHE A 68 7.09 -13.70 18.98
CA PHE A 68 6.74 -13.57 20.39
C PHE A 68 7.89 -13.87 21.36
N ASP A 69 8.92 -14.63 20.97
CA ASP A 69 10.02 -15.03 21.85
C ASP A 69 10.97 -13.87 22.23
N HIS A 70 10.89 -12.74 21.52
CA HIS A 70 11.68 -11.54 21.85
C HIS A 70 10.90 -10.42 22.56
N SER A 71 9.60 -10.55 22.84
CA SER A 71 8.83 -9.42 23.42
C SER A 71 7.66 -9.74 24.33
N LEU A 72 7.11 -10.95 24.37
CA LEU A 72 5.77 -11.13 24.97
C LEU A 72 5.70 -12.39 25.86
N SER A 73 5.79 -12.16 27.17
CA SER A 73 5.62 -13.19 28.20
C SER A 73 4.21 -13.79 28.17
N GLY A 74 4.07 -15.02 27.63
CA GLY A 74 3.14 -16.06 28.11
C GLY A 74 1.62 -15.87 28.02
N ASP A 75 1.09 -14.71 27.64
CA ASP A 75 -0.35 -14.47 27.49
C ASP A 75 -0.62 -13.56 26.28
N THR A 76 -1.26 -14.12 25.24
CA THR A 76 -1.55 -13.42 23.98
C THR A 76 -2.80 -12.53 24.06
N SER A 77 -3.59 -12.64 25.13
CA SER A 77 -4.82 -11.87 25.30
C SER A 77 -4.58 -10.43 25.81
N ASN A 78 -3.37 -10.15 26.31
CA ASN A 78 -3.02 -8.88 26.96
C ASN A 78 -1.90 -8.11 26.24
N ILE A 79 -1.66 -8.43 24.97
CA ILE A 79 -0.68 -7.73 24.14
C ILE A 79 -1.26 -6.39 23.70
N SER A 80 -0.63 -5.30 24.16
CA SER A 80 -1.00 -3.92 23.82
C SER A 80 -0.66 -3.53 22.38
N VAL A 81 0.16 -4.33 21.68
CA VAL A 81 0.62 -4.08 20.32
C VAL A 81 -0.20 -4.92 19.34
N PRO A 82 -1.03 -4.30 18.48
CA PRO A 82 -1.77 -5.01 17.46
C PRO A 82 -0.88 -5.48 16.31
N ILE A 83 -0.97 -6.76 15.94
CA ILE A 83 -0.23 -7.38 14.83
C ILE A 83 -1.18 -8.18 13.95
N ILE A 84 -1.04 -8.04 12.62
CA ILE A 84 -1.71 -8.89 11.64
C ILE A 84 -0.68 -9.58 10.76
N VAL A 85 -0.86 -10.88 10.57
CA VAL A 85 -0.09 -11.70 9.64
C VAL A 85 -1.03 -12.21 8.55
N GLY A 86 -0.74 -11.85 7.31
CA GLY A 86 -1.41 -12.38 6.12
C GLY A 86 -0.49 -13.30 5.33
N VAL A 87 -0.94 -14.52 5.03
CA VAL A 87 -0.21 -15.48 4.18
C VAL A 87 -1.04 -15.75 2.94
N VAL A 88 -0.51 -15.38 1.77
CA VAL A 88 -1.15 -15.61 0.47
C VAL A 88 -0.43 -16.77 -0.22
N THR A 89 -1.19 -17.80 -0.60
CA THR A 89 -0.71 -18.98 -1.33
C THR A 89 -1.60 -19.25 -2.53
N PRO A 90 -1.18 -20.09 -3.51
CA PRO A 90 -2.07 -20.53 -4.58
C PRO A 90 -3.35 -21.23 -4.07
N ASN A 91 -3.30 -21.78 -2.86
CA ASN A 91 -4.42 -22.49 -2.23
C ASN A 91 -5.37 -21.57 -1.43
N GLY A 92 -5.10 -20.26 -1.42
CA GLY A 92 -5.91 -19.26 -0.71
C GLY A 92 -5.09 -18.37 0.22
N THR A 93 -5.82 -17.47 0.89
CA THR A 93 -5.28 -16.48 1.82
C THR A 93 -5.68 -16.80 3.25
N GLN A 94 -4.74 -16.67 4.17
CA GLN A 94 -4.97 -16.81 5.60
C GLN A 94 -4.57 -15.54 6.32
N VAL A 95 -5.36 -15.14 7.31
CA VAL A 95 -5.10 -13.93 8.10
C VAL A 95 -5.20 -14.30 9.58
N SER A 96 -4.21 -13.87 10.36
CA SER A 96 -4.16 -14.09 11.80
C SER A 96 -3.86 -12.77 12.50
N GLY A 97 -4.73 -12.39 13.43
CA GLY A 97 -4.59 -11.18 14.23
C GLY A 97 -4.19 -11.48 15.67
N TYR A 98 -3.36 -10.63 16.24
CA TYR A 98 -2.81 -10.77 17.58
C TYR A 98 -2.80 -9.43 18.31
N GLY A 99 -3.07 -9.44 19.61
CA GLY A 99 -3.16 -8.24 20.41
C GLY A 99 -4.42 -7.42 20.15
N ASN A 100 -4.49 -6.28 20.83
CA ASN A 100 -5.69 -5.46 20.91
C ASN A 100 -5.52 -4.13 20.17
N ILE A 101 -6.61 -3.62 19.57
CA ILE A 101 -6.64 -2.31 18.91
C ILE A 101 -6.21 -1.19 19.88
N SER A 102 -6.62 -1.28 21.15
CA SER A 102 -6.19 -0.34 22.19
C SER A 102 -6.33 -0.96 23.57
N ASN A 103 -5.61 -0.39 24.55
CA ASN A 103 -5.75 -0.74 25.96
C ASN A 103 -7.12 -0.34 26.55
N PHE A 104 -7.85 0.58 25.91
CA PHE A 104 -9.16 1.06 26.37
C PHE A 104 -10.33 0.31 25.73
N ASN A 105 -10.12 -0.27 24.55
CA ASN A 105 -11.06 -1.13 23.84
C ASN A 105 -10.30 -2.37 23.35
N PRO A 106 -10.29 -3.46 24.15
CA PRO A 106 -9.50 -4.66 23.89
C PRO A 106 -10.14 -5.56 22.82
N SER A 107 -10.60 -4.97 21.72
CA SER A 107 -11.02 -5.75 20.55
C SER A 107 -9.79 -6.32 19.88
N THR A 108 -9.76 -7.64 19.69
CA THR A 108 -8.69 -8.32 18.96
C THR A 108 -8.69 -7.85 17.51
N VAL A 109 -7.51 -7.59 16.96
CA VAL A 109 -7.39 -7.20 15.56
C VAL A 109 -7.73 -8.33 14.62
N ASP A 110 -8.27 -8.00 13.47
CA ASP A 110 -8.69 -8.92 12.42
C ASP A 110 -8.31 -8.39 11.03
N GLY A 111 -8.58 -9.16 9.97
CA GLY A 111 -8.26 -8.76 8.60
C GLY A 111 -8.93 -7.47 8.10
N ASN A 112 -9.85 -6.87 8.85
CA ASN A 112 -10.51 -5.60 8.52
C ASN A 112 -9.96 -4.41 9.32
N THR A 113 -9.04 -4.66 10.25
CA THR A 113 -8.45 -3.62 11.08
C THR A 113 -7.52 -2.73 10.25
N VAL A 114 -7.67 -1.41 10.39
CA VAL A 114 -6.91 -0.41 9.63
C VAL A 114 -5.62 -0.03 10.35
N PHE A 115 -4.50 -0.02 9.62
CA PHE A 115 -3.18 0.37 10.10
C PHE A 115 -2.55 1.43 9.21
N ASP A 116 -1.68 2.25 9.80
CA ASP A 116 -0.73 3.06 9.03
C ASP A 116 0.35 2.16 8.43
N ILE A 117 0.40 2.10 7.09
CA ILE A 117 1.35 1.24 6.36
C ILE A 117 2.72 1.89 6.12
N ALA A 118 2.87 3.16 6.52
CA ALA A 118 4.10 3.94 6.45
C ALA A 118 4.83 3.80 5.09
N SER A 119 6.09 3.36 5.08
CA SER A 119 6.93 3.27 3.88
C SER A 119 6.43 2.29 2.82
N ILE A 120 5.48 1.40 3.13
CA ILE A 120 4.84 0.56 2.10
C ILE A 120 4.15 1.42 1.04
N SER A 121 3.65 2.61 1.41
CA SER A 121 3.06 3.59 0.49
C SER A 121 3.98 3.96 -0.69
N LYS A 122 5.31 3.87 -0.55
CA LYS A 122 6.27 4.14 -1.64
C LYS A 122 6.08 3.19 -2.82
N THR A 123 5.69 1.94 -2.57
CA THR A 123 5.43 0.95 -3.63
C THR A 123 4.23 1.34 -4.48
N SER A 124 3.15 1.82 -3.85
CA SER A 124 1.97 2.35 -4.55
C SER A 124 2.32 3.54 -5.43
N VAL A 125 3.15 4.47 -4.92
CA VAL A 125 3.62 5.63 -5.70
C VAL A 125 4.50 5.18 -6.88
N ALA A 126 5.38 4.21 -6.67
CA ALA A 126 6.23 3.67 -7.75
C ALA A 126 5.42 3.01 -8.87
N ILE A 127 4.33 2.30 -8.53
CA ILE A 127 3.41 1.72 -9.52
C ILE A 127 2.73 2.81 -10.35
N ILE A 128 2.26 3.89 -9.70
CA ILE A 128 1.67 5.03 -10.42
C ILE A 128 2.70 5.69 -11.35
N LEU A 129 3.93 5.88 -10.90
CA LEU A 129 5.01 6.41 -11.74
C LEU A 129 5.27 5.51 -12.96
N ALA A 130 5.35 4.19 -12.75
CA ALA A 130 5.56 3.23 -13.84
C ALA A 130 4.42 3.27 -14.88
N ASP A 131 3.17 3.39 -14.42
CA ASP A 131 2.01 3.55 -15.29
C ASP A 131 2.08 4.86 -16.10
N MET A 132 2.45 5.97 -15.47
CA MET A 132 2.64 7.25 -16.16
C MET A 132 3.77 7.21 -17.21
N VAL A 133 4.85 6.47 -16.94
CA VAL A 133 5.94 6.24 -17.90
C VAL A 133 5.44 5.39 -19.08
N ASN A 134 4.69 4.31 -18.82
CA ASN A 134 4.11 3.47 -19.87
C ASN A 134 3.14 4.23 -20.77
N GLN A 135 2.37 5.16 -20.22
CA GLN A 135 1.49 6.05 -20.97
C GLN A 135 2.23 7.18 -21.71
N GLY A 136 3.54 7.32 -21.51
CA GLY A 136 4.35 8.38 -22.10
C GLY A 136 4.06 9.78 -21.53
N LEU A 137 3.41 9.86 -20.36
CA LEU A 137 3.10 11.14 -19.69
C LEU A 137 4.34 11.77 -19.06
N VAL A 138 5.27 10.93 -18.59
CA VAL A 138 6.56 11.31 -18.01
C VAL A 138 7.64 10.34 -18.47
N LYS A 139 8.91 10.73 -18.28
CA LYS A 139 10.05 9.84 -18.42
C LYS A 139 10.84 9.79 -17.12
N LEU A 140 11.48 8.67 -16.85
CA LEU A 140 12.30 8.51 -15.64
C LEU A 140 13.47 9.49 -15.59
N ASP A 141 14.06 9.81 -16.75
CA ASP A 141 15.15 10.78 -16.90
C ASP A 141 14.69 12.24 -16.93
N ASP A 142 13.38 12.51 -16.80
CA ASP A 142 12.90 13.88 -16.69
C ASP A 142 13.39 14.50 -15.36
N PRO A 143 13.94 15.73 -15.39
CA PRO A 143 14.32 16.42 -14.18
C PRO A 143 13.06 16.83 -13.39
N VAL A 144 13.05 16.63 -12.08
CA VAL A 144 11.85 16.83 -11.24
C VAL A 144 11.35 18.28 -11.28
N GLU A 145 12.23 19.26 -11.48
CA GLU A 145 11.88 20.68 -11.64
C GLU A 145 10.87 20.94 -12.77
N LYS A 146 10.81 20.06 -13.78
CA LYS A 146 9.83 20.13 -14.89
C LYS A 146 8.39 20.05 -14.39
N TYR A 147 8.16 19.39 -13.25
CA TYR A 147 6.84 19.10 -12.69
C TYR A 147 6.50 19.98 -11.48
N LEU A 148 7.39 20.92 -11.12
CA LEU A 148 7.24 21.77 -9.96
C LEU A 148 6.96 23.23 -10.37
N PRO A 149 6.21 23.99 -9.55
CA PRO A 149 5.98 25.40 -9.78
C PRO A 149 7.30 26.17 -9.61
N ALA A 150 7.90 26.58 -10.74
CA ALA A 150 9.21 27.23 -10.78
C ALA A 150 9.27 28.57 -10.02
N ASP A 151 8.12 29.20 -9.76
CA ASP A 151 7.99 30.41 -8.96
C ASP A 151 8.09 30.16 -7.44
N ARG A 152 7.96 28.90 -7.01
CA ARG A 152 7.89 28.54 -5.58
C ARG A 152 8.93 27.52 -5.13
N VAL A 153 9.45 26.71 -6.04
CA VAL A 153 10.33 25.59 -5.68
C VAL A 153 11.62 25.66 -6.49
N THR A 154 12.74 25.76 -5.77
CA THR A 154 14.09 25.61 -6.31
C THR A 154 14.58 24.21 -6.01
N VAL A 155 14.86 23.42 -7.03
CA VAL A 155 15.41 22.07 -6.89
C VAL A 155 16.94 22.15 -6.88
N PRO A 156 17.63 21.55 -5.90
CA PRO A 156 19.08 21.54 -5.88
C PRO A 156 19.64 20.67 -7.02
N SER A 157 20.85 21.01 -7.46
CA SER A 157 21.65 20.24 -8.42
C SER A 157 23.06 20.06 -7.88
N PHE A 158 23.70 18.93 -8.17
CA PHE A 158 25.07 18.64 -7.74
C PHE A 158 25.95 18.33 -8.94
N ASN A 159 27.08 19.04 -9.11
CA ASN A 159 28.00 18.86 -10.24
C ASN A 159 27.34 18.86 -11.63
N GLY A 160 26.31 19.70 -11.83
CA GLY A 160 25.56 19.77 -13.08
C GLY A 160 24.52 18.65 -13.26
N HIS A 161 24.41 17.71 -12.31
CA HIS A 161 23.36 16.70 -12.28
C HIS A 161 22.09 17.27 -11.65
N LYS A 162 20.98 17.20 -12.40
CA LYS A 162 19.65 17.54 -11.92
C LYS A 162 18.99 16.30 -11.35
N ILE A 163 18.25 16.45 -10.25
CA ILE A 163 17.48 15.34 -9.67
C ILE A 163 16.37 14.95 -10.67
N THR A 164 16.35 13.68 -11.04
CA THR A 164 15.36 13.09 -11.96
C THR A 164 14.23 12.39 -11.20
N LEU A 165 13.18 11.97 -11.90
CA LEU A 165 12.14 11.11 -11.32
C LEU A 165 12.71 9.73 -10.92
N GLU A 166 13.67 9.20 -11.68
CA GLU A 166 14.39 7.98 -11.34
C GLU A 166 15.09 8.11 -9.99
N ASP A 167 15.85 9.19 -9.77
CA ASP A 167 16.59 9.41 -8.53
C ASP A 167 15.71 9.43 -7.28
N LEU A 168 14.48 9.94 -7.42
CA LEU A 168 13.52 9.94 -6.33
C LEU A 168 12.95 8.55 -6.06
N ALA A 169 12.65 7.79 -7.12
CA ALA A 169 12.10 6.44 -7.01
C ALA A 169 13.11 5.42 -6.48
N THR A 170 14.40 5.62 -6.74
CA THR A 170 15.50 4.72 -6.37
C THR A 170 16.27 5.17 -5.13
N HIS A 171 15.88 6.28 -4.50
CA HIS A 171 16.57 6.87 -3.34
C HIS A 171 18.02 7.33 -3.63
N THR A 172 18.32 7.77 -4.85
CA THR A 172 19.67 8.26 -5.25
C THR A 172 19.74 9.78 -5.45
N SER A 173 18.69 10.52 -5.10
CA SER A 173 18.64 11.99 -5.24
C SER A 173 19.60 12.76 -4.33
N GLY A 174 20.15 12.11 -3.30
CA GLY A 174 21.03 12.74 -2.31
C GLY A 174 20.32 13.66 -1.32
N MET A 175 18.98 13.64 -1.28
CA MET A 175 18.21 14.39 -0.28
C MET A 175 18.32 13.77 1.12
N PRO A 176 18.27 14.58 2.19
CA PRO A 176 18.23 14.06 3.55
C PRO A 176 16.90 13.35 3.84
N ASP A 177 16.92 12.36 4.74
CA ASP A 177 15.72 11.61 5.16
C ASP A 177 14.63 12.48 5.77
N PHE A 178 15.04 13.59 6.40
CA PHE A 178 14.15 14.57 7.01
C PHE A 178 14.47 15.98 6.51
N PRO A 179 13.45 16.85 6.40
CA PRO A 179 13.67 18.27 6.12
C PRO A 179 14.63 18.88 7.15
N ILE A 180 15.53 19.73 6.66
CA ILE A 180 16.49 20.44 7.52
C ILE A 180 15.70 21.25 8.56
N GLY A 181 16.00 21.05 9.85
CA GLY A 181 15.32 21.70 10.98
C GLY A 181 14.22 20.87 11.65
N CYS A 182 13.80 19.74 11.06
CA CYS A 182 13.01 18.72 11.74
C CYS A 182 13.95 17.67 12.35
N GLN A 183 14.35 17.84 13.62
CA GLN A 183 14.97 16.75 14.38
C GLN A 183 13.90 15.77 14.87
N LYS A 184 14.28 14.49 14.91
CA LYS A 184 13.45 13.44 15.51
C LYS A 184 13.26 13.76 17.01
N PRO A 185 12.04 13.71 17.56
CA PRO A 185 11.83 13.82 19.00
C PRO A 185 12.54 12.70 19.75
#